data_AF-A0A957PNX1-F1
#
_entry.id   AF-A0A957PNX1-F1
#
_cell.length_a   1.000
_cell.length_b   1.000
_cell.length_c   1.000
_cell.angle_alpha   90.00
_cell.angle_beta   90.00
_cell.angle_gamma   90.00
#
_symmetry.space_group_name_H-M   'P 1'
#
loop_
_entity.id
_entity.type
_entity.pdbx_description
1 polymer ?
#
loop_
_entity_poly.entity_id
_entity_poly.type
_entity_poly.pdbx_seq_one_letter_code
_entity_poly.pdbx_strand_id
1 'polypeptide(L)'
;MSSTILILGALMVLISLGLLGMVFIKSRQVNLLEKTDDKPEWMRTTPPEETMAASKADDEGVTLYDHDEGEQLASPFAEQIEDVLRAKIANDPQLKSVNIDFGTASDGGLDIWVNGTKYSGVANIPDERLKQALLEAVKDWNSRK
;
A
#
# COMPACT_ATOMS: atom_id res chain seq x y z
N MET A 1 -37.21 -37.44 13.53
CA MET A 1 -36.05 -36.59 13.86
C MET A 1 -36.44 -35.80 15.10
N SER A 2 -35.76 -36.00 16.24
CA SER A 2 -36.24 -35.49 17.53
C SER A 2 -36.14 -33.97 17.58
N SER A 3 -37.16 -33.28 18.09
CA SER A 3 -37.20 -31.81 18.21
C SER A 3 -35.98 -31.25 18.96
N THR A 4 -35.36 -32.06 19.84
CA THR A 4 -34.11 -31.73 20.53
C THR A 4 -32.94 -31.50 19.57
N ILE A 5 -32.82 -32.26 18.48
CA ILE A 5 -31.75 -32.11 17.49
C ILE A 5 -31.92 -30.81 16.72
N LEU A 6 -33.15 -30.44 16.37
CA LEU A 6 -33.45 -29.17 15.69
C LEU A 6 -33.17 -27.97 16.59
N ILE A 7 -33.53 -28.05 17.88
CA ILE A 7 -33.26 -26.99 18.86
C ILE A 7 -31.75 -26.82 19.08
N LEU A 8 -31.00 -27.90 19.26
CA LEU A 8 -29.55 -27.86 19.43
C LEU A 8 -28.84 -27.32 18.17
N GLY A 9 -29.29 -27.72 16.99
CA GLY A 9 -28.77 -27.22 15.71
C GLY A 9 -29.01 -25.72 15.55
N ALA A 10 -30.22 -25.24 15.82
CA ALA A 10 -30.55 -23.82 15.75
C ALA A 10 -29.73 -22.99 16.76
N LEU A 11 -29.52 -23.52 17.97
CA LEU A 11 -28.71 -22.84 19.00
C LEU A 11 -27.26 -22.69 18.55
N MET A 12 -26.67 -23.74 17.96
CA MET A 12 -25.30 -23.69 17.45
C MET A 12 -25.14 -22.66 16.34
N VAL A 13 -26.10 -22.59 15.40
CA VAL A 13 -26.07 -21.57 14.33
C VAL A 13 -26.13 -20.16 14.90
N LEU A 14 -27.00 -19.91 15.89
CA LEU A 14 -27.10 -18.60 16.53
C LEU A 14 -25.80 -18.21 17.26
N ILE A 15 -25.18 -19.16 17.96
CA ILE A 15 -23.88 -18.94 18.62
C ILE A 15 -22.81 -18.62 17.58
N SER A 16 -22.72 -19.38 16.49
CA SER A 16 -21.76 -19.13 15.42
C SER A 16 -21.95 -17.76 14.76
N LEU A 17 -23.19 -17.35 14.49
CA LEU A 17 -23.50 -16.02 13.95
C LEU A 17 -23.14 -14.90 14.94
N GLY A 18 -23.41 -15.11 16.24
CA GLY A 18 -23.01 -14.17 17.29
C GLY A 18 -21.50 -14.00 17.39
N LEU A 19 -20.74 -15.11 17.36
CA LEU A 19 -19.28 -15.10 17.35
C LEU A 19 -18.73 -14.43 16.09
N LEU A 20 -19.29 -14.73 14.92
CA LEU A 20 -18.90 -14.10 13.65
C LEU A 20 -19.14 -12.58 13.69
N GLY A 21 -20.31 -12.14 14.17
CA GLY A 21 -20.62 -10.72 14.35
C GLY A 21 -19.65 -10.04 15.31
N MET A 22 -19.28 -10.70 16.41
CA MET A 22 -18.29 -10.17 17.35
C MET A 22 -16.91 -9.99 16.71
N VAL A 23 -16.46 -10.94 15.88
CA VAL A 23 -15.19 -10.82 15.15
C VAL A 23 -15.22 -9.63 14.19
N PHE A 24 -16.29 -9.45 13.43
CA PHE A 24 -16.43 -8.31 12.50
C PHE A 24 -16.48 -6.95 13.22
N ILE A 25 -17.14 -6.86 14.37
CA ILE A 25 -17.17 -5.62 15.16
C ILE A 25 -15.77 -5.33 15.71
N LYS A 26 -15.07 -6.35 16.21
CA LYS A 26 -13.73 -6.19 16.79
C LYS A 26 -12.66 -5.91 15.73
N SER A 27 -12.76 -6.47 14.53
CA SER A 27 -11.81 -6.20 13.44
C SER A 27 -11.87 -4.75 12.97
N ARG A 28 -13.05 -4.12 13.00
CA ARG A 28 -13.25 -2.69 12.70
C ARG A 28 -12.67 -1.74 13.76
N GLN A 29 -12.27 -2.24 14.92
CA GLN A 29 -11.70 -1.44 16.01
C GLN A 29 -10.17 -1.39 15.98
N VAL A 30 -9.51 -2.08 15.04
CA VAL A 30 -8.06 -2.08 14.95
C VAL A 30 -7.61 -0.76 14.33
N ASN A 31 -7.06 0.12 15.16
CA ASN A 31 -6.43 1.35 14.70
C ASN A 31 -5.04 1.04 14.11
N LEU A 32 -4.98 0.88 12.79
CA LEU A 32 -3.71 0.65 12.08
C LEU A 32 -2.73 1.83 12.21
N LEU A 33 -3.25 3.02 12.53
CA LEU A 33 -2.48 4.26 12.65
C LEU A 33 -1.95 4.51 14.07
N GLU A 34 -2.40 3.73 15.07
CA GLU A 34 -1.91 3.87 16.44
C GLU A 34 -0.47 3.35 16.56
N LYS A 35 0.42 4.18 17.14
CA LYS A 35 1.82 3.86 17.36
C LYS A 35 1.96 3.02 18.64
N THR A 36 1.78 1.72 18.53
CA THR A 36 1.98 0.79 19.64
C THR A 36 3.41 0.21 19.65
N ASP A 37 3.89 -0.17 20.84
CA ASP A 37 5.23 -0.75 21.01
C ASP A 37 5.39 -2.15 20.41
N ASP A 38 4.29 -2.78 19.99
CA ASP A 38 4.30 -4.10 19.36
C ASP A 38 4.57 -4.05 17.85
N LYS A 39 4.51 -2.86 17.25
CA LYS A 39 4.82 -2.66 15.82
C LYS A 39 6.33 -2.43 15.63
N PRO A 40 6.97 -2.93 14.56
CA PRO A 40 8.34 -2.53 14.24
C PRO A 40 8.41 -1.03 13.96
N GLU A 41 9.56 -0.40 14.21
CA GLU A 41 9.74 1.06 14.15
C GLU A 41 9.19 1.68 12.85
N TRP A 42 9.45 1.04 11.72
CA TRP A 42 9.01 1.48 10.40
C TRP A 42 7.48 1.45 10.19
N MET A 43 6.73 0.68 11.00
CA MET A 43 5.25 0.69 11.02
C MET A 43 4.67 1.75 11.98
N ARG A 44 5.52 2.44 12.76
CA ARG A 44 5.10 3.49 13.70
C ARG A 44 5.24 4.90 13.12
N THR A 45 5.76 5.03 11.91
CA THR A 45 5.83 6.30 11.19
C THR A 45 4.54 6.50 10.39
N THR A 46 4.09 7.74 10.30
CA THR A 46 3.00 8.08 9.40
C THR A 46 3.55 8.01 7.97
N PRO A 47 2.86 7.36 7.01
CA PRO A 47 3.25 7.40 5.62
C PRO A 47 3.33 8.84 5.09
N PRO A 48 4.04 9.07 3.97
CA PRO A 48 4.03 10.35 3.26
C PRO A 48 2.61 10.87 3.01
N GLU A 49 2.43 12.20 2.99
CA GLU A 49 1.13 12.80 2.71
C GLU A 49 0.60 12.41 1.32
N GLU A 50 1.52 12.20 0.38
CA GLU A 50 1.25 11.73 -0.97
C GLU A 50 0.61 10.34 -0.97
N THR A 51 1.16 9.38 -0.22
CA THR A 51 0.58 8.04 -0.01
C THR A 51 -0.77 8.12 0.68
N MET A 52 -0.88 8.93 1.73
CA MET A 52 -2.15 9.14 2.42
C MET A 52 -3.23 9.76 1.52
N ALA A 53 -2.82 10.52 0.50
CA ALA A 53 -3.72 11.12 -0.47
C ALA A 53 -4.09 10.13 -1.58
N ALA A 54 -3.15 9.28 -2.03
CA ALA A 54 -3.37 8.20 -2.98
C ALA A 54 -4.42 7.21 -2.45
N SER A 55 -4.17 6.57 -1.30
CA SER A 55 -5.12 5.58 -0.76
C SER A 55 -6.53 6.18 -0.52
N LYS A 56 -6.63 7.46 -0.14
CA LYS A 56 -7.93 8.16 -0.02
C LYS A 56 -8.64 8.36 -1.35
N ALA A 57 -7.90 8.59 -2.44
CA ALA A 57 -8.46 8.73 -3.78
C ALA A 57 -9.08 7.42 -4.25
N ASP A 58 -8.50 6.29 -3.83
CA ASP A 58 -8.92 4.95 -4.21
C ASP A 58 -9.97 4.34 -3.27
N ASP A 59 -10.45 5.13 -2.28
CA ASP A 59 -11.35 4.71 -1.19
C ASP A 59 -10.79 3.52 -0.38
N GLU A 60 -9.47 3.32 -0.48
CA GLU A 60 -8.72 2.39 0.33
C GLU A 60 -8.46 3.06 1.69
N GLY A 61 -8.77 2.35 2.78
CA GLY A 61 -8.27 2.78 4.09
C GLY A 61 -6.75 2.95 4.00
N VAL A 62 -6.15 3.79 4.85
CA VAL A 62 -4.68 3.92 4.89
C VAL A 62 -4.10 2.57 5.26
N THR A 63 -3.70 1.81 4.24
CA THR A 63 -3.01 0.55 4.40
C THR A 63 -1.57 0.76 4.04
N LEU A 64 -0.78 -0.20 4.46
CA LEU A 64 0.64 -0.19 4.22
C LEU A 64 0.98 -1.05 2.99
N TYR A 65 -0.01 -1.76 2.46
CA TYR A 65 0.07 -2.60 1.27
C TYR A 65 -0.99 -2.09 0.31
N ASP A 66 -0.58 -1.13 -0.50
CA ASP A 66 -1.36 -0.68 -1.66
C ASP A 66 -1.04 -1.65 -2.80
N HIS A 67 -2.06 -2.20 -3.47
CA HIS A 67 -1.86 -3.03 -4.65
C HIS A 67 -3.12 -2.94 -5.50
N ASP A 68 -3.04 -2.20 -6.59
CA ASP A 68 -4.11 -2.14 -7.58
C ASP A 68 -4.01 -3.25 -8.64
N GLU A 69 -5.14 -3.56 -9.28
CA GLU A 69 -5.15 -4.52 -10.39
C GLU A 69 -4.27 -4.00 -11.55
N GLY A 70 -3.15 -4.68 -11.80
CA GLY A 70 -2.22 -4.34 -12.87
C GLY A 70 -0.88 -3.77 -12.41
N GLU A 71 -0.73 -3.50 -11.11
CA GLU A 71 0.53 -3.02 -10.52
C GLU A 71 1.50 -4.17 -10.22
N GLN A 72 2.79 -3.83 -10.06
CA GLN A 72 3.76 -4.79 -9.61
C GLN A 72 3.62 -5.06 -8.12
N LEU A 73 3.97 -6.27 -7.70
CA LEU A 73 4.10 -6.54 -6.27
C LEU A 73 5.28 -5.71 -5.72
N ALA A 74 4.95 -4.71 -4.91
CA ALA A 74 5.93 -3.88 -4.26
C ALA A 74 5.88 -4.00 -2.73
N SER A 75 7.02 -3.69 -2.13
CA SER A 75 7.10 -3.45 -0.71
C SER A 75 6.42 -2.11 -0.39
N PRO A 76 5.91 -1.94 0.83
CA PRO A 76 5.34 -0.68 1.30
C PRO A 76 6.21 0.56 1.06
N PHE A 77 7.53 0.38 1.03
CA PHE A 77 8.48 1.45 0.80
C PHE A 77 8.61 1.82 -0.68
N ALA A 78 8.48 0.84 -1.58
CA ALA A 78 8.46 1.08 -3.01
C ALA A 78 7.21 1.88 -3.39
N GLU A 79 6.03 1.47 -2.90
CA GLU A 79 4.75 2.19 -3.06
C GLU A 79 4.86 3.65 -2.59
N GLN A 80 5.38 3.86 -1.38
CA GLN A 80 5.51 5.22 -0.85
C GLN A 80 6.45 6.13 -1.68
N ILE A 81 7.52 5.57 -2.25
CA ILE A 81 8.42 6.34 -3.11
C ILE A 81 7.73 6.61 -4.46
N GLU A 82 6.94 5.65 -4.95
CA GLU A 82 6.13 5.81 -6.15
C GLU A 82 5.11 6.93 -6.00
N ASP A 83 4.33 6.96 -4.91
CA ASP A 83 3.36 8.03 -4.65
C ASP A 83 4.01 9.41 -4.62
N VAL A 84 5.14 9.52 -3.92
CA VAL A 84 5.92 10.75 -3.86
C VAL A 84 6.36 11.16 -5.26
N LEU A 85 6.82 10.22 -6.09
CA LEU A 85 7.21 10.49 -7.47
C LEU A 85 6.00 10.91 -8.33
N ARG A 86 4.90 10.12 -8.31
CA ARG A 86 3.66 10.38 -9.06
C ARG A 86 3.14 11.78 -8.74
N ALA A 87 3.10 12.16 -7.46
CA ALA A 87 2.72 13.52 -7.03
C ALA A 87 3.66 14.61 -7.57
N LYS A 88 4.98 14.34 -7.60
CA LYS A 88 5.99 15.28 -8.11
C LYS A 88 5.86 15.51 -9.62
N ILE A 89 5.62 14.44 -10.39
CA ILE A 89 5.53 14.51 -11.86
C ILE A 89 4.14 14.91 -12.37
N ALA A 90 3.09 14.79 -11.55
CA ALA A 90 1.72 15.16 -11.95
C ALA A 90 1.60 16.60 -12.49
N ASN A 91 2.39 17.53 -11.93
CA ASN A 91 2.42 18.92 -12.34
C ASN A 91 3.49 19.24 -13.40
N ASP A 92 4.29 18.26 -13.81
CA ASP A 92 5.33 18.43 -14.80
C ASP A 92 4.77 18.19 -16.21
N PRO A 93 4.72 19.21 -17.10
CA PRO A 93 4.14 19.04 -18.43
C PRO A 93 4.82 17.98 -19.30
N GLN A 94 6.09 17.65 -19.03
CA GLN A 94 6.86 16.65 -19.77
C GLN A 94 6.74 15.24 -19.18
N LEU A 95 6.45 15.12 -17.88
CA LEU A 95 6.40 13.84 -17.18
C LEU A 95 5.00 13.38 -16.79
N LYS A 96 4.00 14.26 -16.77
CA LYS A 96 2.62 13.94 -16.33
C LYS A 96 1.92 12.83 -17.11
N SER A 97 2.39 12.52 -18.32
CA SER A 97 1.85 11.45 -19.17
C SER A 97 2.65 10.15 -19.08
N VAL A 98 3.71 10.12 -18.28
CA VAL A 98 4.53 8.94 -18.06
C VAL A 98 3.81 8.05 -17.07
N ASN A 99 3.55 6.80 -17.47
CA ASN A 99 3.09 5.77 -16.56
C ASN A 99 4.30 5.18 -15.82
N ILE A 100 4.25 5.17 -14.49
CA ILE A 100 5.30 4.66 -13.62
C ILE A 100 4.66 3.68 -12.64
N ASP A 101 5.35 2.56 -12.43
CA ASP A 101 4.99 1.49 -11.51
C ASP A 101 6.28 0.91 -10.92
N PHE A 102 6.32 0.66 -9.62
CA PHE A 102 7.45 0.10 -8.90
C PHE A 102 7.14 -1.28 -8.37
N GLY A 103 8.08 -2.21 -8.55
CA GLY A 103 8.09 -3.50 -7.90
C GLY A 103 9.20 -3.60 -6.87
N THR A 104 9.18 -4.68 -6.08
CA THR A 104 10.33 -5.08 -5.28
C THR A 104 11.05 -6.26 -5.93
N ALA A 105 12.30 -6.03 -6.32
CA ALA A 105 13.15 -7.03 -6.92
C ALA A 105 13.50 -8.14 -5.90
N SER A 106 13.93 -9.30 -6.40
CA SER A 106 14.26 -10.47 -5.56
C SER A 106 15.42 -10.23 -4.58
N ASP A 107 16.26 -9.24 -4.84
CA ASP A 107 17.35 -8.81 -3.95
C ASP A 107 16.92 -7.74 -2.93
N GLY A 108 15.63 -7.37 -2.93
CA GLY A 108 15.07 -6.29 -2.10
C GLY A 108 15.27 -4.89 -2.69
N GLY A 109 15.83 -4.76 -3.89
CA GLY A 109 15.94 -3.50 -4.62
C GLY A 109 14.63 -3.05 -5.26
N LEU A 110 14.67 -1.87 -5.88
CA LEU A 110 13.54 -1.30 -6.61
C LEU A 110 13.54 -1.78 -8.07
N ASP A 111 12.46 -2.43 -8.48
CA ASP A 111 12.16 -2.68 -9.90
C ASP A 111 11.38 -1.49 -10.45
N ILE A 112 11.89 -0.84 -11.50
CA ILE A 112 11.28 0.40 -12.00
C ILE A 112 10.63 0.15 -13.36
N TRP A 113 9.33 0.35 -13.48
CA TRP A 113 8.61 0.22 -14.74
C TRP A 113 8.21 1.60 -15.24
N VAL A 114 8.57 1.91 -16.48
CA VAL A 114 8.21 3.17 -17.15
C VAL A 114 7.53 2.83 -18.47
N ASN A 115 6.26 3.20 -18.60
CA ASN A 115 5.42 2.87 -19.75
C ASN A 115 5.48 1.36 -20.10
N GLY A 116 5.44 0.49 -19.09
CA GLY A 116 5.52 -0.97 -19.25
C GLY A 116 6.92 -1.52 -19.55
N THR A 117 7.95 -0.69 -19.60
CA THR A 117 9.35 -1.13 -19.76
C THR A 117 10.04 -1.19 -18.41
N LYS A 118 10.58 -2.37 -18.06
CA LYS A 118 11.32 -2.60 -16.83
C LYS A 118 12.77 -2.08 -16.92
N TYR A 119 13.21 -1.41 -15.86
CA TYR A 119 14.57 -0.96 -15.62
C TYR A 119 15.04 -1.48 -14.27
N SER A 120 16.22 -2.10 -14.24
CA SER A 120 16.83 -2.65 -13.03
C SER A 120 17.46 -1.58 -12.10
N GLY A 121 17.24 -0.30 -12.39
CA GLY A 121 17.77 0.79 -11.60
C GLY A 121 17.65 2.14 -12.29
N VAL A 122 17.69 3.20 -11.49
CA VAL A 122 17.48 4.60 -11.93
C VAL A 122 18.44 5.00 -13.05
N ALA A 123 19.70 4.55 -12.98
CA ALA A 123 20.71 4.86 -13.99
C ALA A 123 20.34 4.39 -15.40
N ASN A 124 19.52 3.34 -15.52
CA ASN A 124 19.16 2.70 -16.78
C ASN A 124 17.96 3.36 -17.48
N ILE A 125 17.25 4.26 -16.81
CA ILE A 125 16.16 5.04 -17.41
C ILE A 125 16.75 5.92 -18.53
N PRO A 126 16.08 6.15 -19.67
CA PRO A 126 16.64 7.03 -20.72
C PRO A 126 16.37 8.52 -20.47
N ASP A 127 15.23 8.83 -19.84
CA ASP A 127 14.81 10.20 -19.57
C ASP A 127 15.53 10.76 -18.34
N GLU A 128 16.45 11.71 -18.56
CA GLU A 128 17.20 12.37 -17.50
C GLU A 128 16.33 13.18 -16.55
N ARG A 129 15.25 13.79 -17.04
CA ARG A 129 14.33 14.56 -16.18
C ARG A 129 13.60 13.62 -15.23
N LEU A 130 13.16 12.47 -15.75
CA LEU A 130 12.54 11.43 -14.93
C LEU A 130 13.52 10.85 -13.90
N LYS A 131 14.78 10.61 -14.29
CA LYS A 131 15.83 10.19 -13.33
C LYS A 131 15.96 11.17 -12.18
N GLN A 132 16.07 12.46 -12.47
CA GLN A 132 16.21 13.48 -11.43
C GLN A 132 14.98 13.51 -10.54
N ALA A 133 13.77 13.45 -11.10
CA ALA A 133 12.54 13.40 -10.32
C ALA A 133 12.51 12.17 -9.38
N LEU A 134 12.92 11.00 -9.85
CA LEU A 134 13.01 9.78 -9.04
C LEU A 134 14.08 9.89 -7.94
N LEU A 135 15.28 10.38 -8.27
CA LEU A 135 16.33 10.59 -7.27
C LEU A 135 15.89 11.59 -6.17
N GLU A 136 15.17 12.63 -6.56
CA GLU A 136 14.57 13.59 -5.62
C GLU A 136 13.48 12.93 -4.77
N ALA A 137 12.58 12.14 -5.35
CA ALA A 137 11.55 11.41 -4.60
C ALA A 137 12.15 10.46 -3.55
N VAL A 138 13.16 9.67 -3.93
CA VAL A 138 13.88 8.78 -3.01
C VAL A 138 14.58 9.57 -1.90
N LYS A 139 15.18 10.70 -2.23
CA LYS A 139 15.85 11.57 -1.25
C LYS A 139 14.84 12.17 -0.28
N ASP A 140 13.73 12.70 -0.79
CA ASP A 140 12.66 13.28 0.01
C ASP A 140 12.08 12.23 0.95
N TRP A 141 11.79 11.03 0.47
CA TRP A 141 11.30 9.92 1.28
C TRP A 141 12.29 9.53 2.39
N ASN A 142 13.58 9.37 2.06
CA ASN A 142 14.60 9.04 3.06
C ASN A 142 14.80 10.16 4.11
N SER A 143 14.54 11.43 3.78
CA SER A 143 14.63 12.54 4.74
C SER A 143 13.49 12.57 5.76
N ARG A 144 12.41 11.82 5.50
CA ARG A 144 11.20 11.72 6.35
C ARG A 144 11.26 10.52 7.32
N LYS A 145 12.33 9.71 7.25
CA LYS A 145 12.65 8.66 8.22
C LYS A 145 13.08 9.22 9.56
#